data_AF-A0A2A4NGG9-F1
#
_entry.id   AF-A0A2A4NGG9-F1
#
_cell.length_a   1.000
_cell.length_b   1.000
_cell.length_c   1.000
_cell.angle_alpha   90.00
_cell.angle_beta   90.00
_cell.angle_gamma   90.00
#
_symmetry.space_group_name_H-M   'P 1'
#
loop_
_entity.id
_entity.type
_entity.pdbx_description
1 polymer ?
#
loop_
_entity_poly.entity_id
_entity_poly.type
_entity_poly.pdbx_seq_one_letter_code
_entity_poly.pdbx_strand_id
1 'polypeptide(L)'
;MKNKELAQRIKSLRNRKGFSQEELSEKSGLSLRTIQRIENGETEPRGDSLKRLAFAFDVSSDEIIDWTVKEDKGFLISLNLSALSFIIFPILGILVPLTIWISKKDKIRNVNEIAKDLLNFQITWIMLLFVGYISPIIFFAYQMKTTGNIDAGIISSQIIMILVVFAVMYLYNLVIIIINSVRINNDKNVGYFPKIRFIRK
;
A
#
# COMPACT_ATOMS: atom_id res chain seq x y z
N MET A 1 -21.70 -10.96 -3.60
CA MET A 1 -20.73 -10.06 -2.92
C MET A 1 -20.38 -10.57 -1.52
N LYS A 2 -21.37 -10.86 -0.67
CA LYS A 2 -21.19 -11.42 0.69
C LYS A 2 -20.23 -12.61 0.82
N ASN A 3 -20.31 -13.60 -0.08
CA ASN A 3 -19.43 -14.78 -0.05
C ASN A 3 -17.93 -14.44 -0.32
N LYS A 4 -17.65 -13.50 -1.24
CA LYS A 4 -16.27 -13.05 -1.50
C LYS A 4 -15.67 -12.30 -0.30
N GLU A 5 -16.49 -11.52 0.39
CA GLU A 5 -16.08 -10.81 1.59
C GLU A 5 -15.74 -11.80 2.72
N LEU A 6 -16.63 -12.75 2.99
CA LEU A 6 -16.38 -13.81 3.97
C LEU A 6 -15.13 -14.64 3.64
N ALA A 7 -14.92 -14.99 2.37
CA ALA A 7 -13.72 -15.67 1.91
C ALA A 7 -12.44 -14.87 2.21
N GLN A 8 -12.46 -13.56 1.93
CA GLN A 8 -11.34 -12.67 2.28
C GLN A 8 -11.11 -12.56 3.78
N ARG A 9 -12.19 -12.51 4.58
CA ARG A 9 -12.10 -12.50 6.04
C ARG A 9 -11.40 -13.75 6.57
N ILE A 10 -11.81 -14.93 6.13
CA ILE A 10 -11.22 -16.21 6.54
C ILE A 10 -9.74 -16.27 6.17
N LYS A 11 -9.40 -15.87 4.94
CA LYS A 11 -8.00 -15.79 4.48
C LYS A 11 -7.19 -14.79 5.30
N SER A 12 -7.77 -13.65 5.68
CA SER A 12 -7.11 -12.64 6.52
C SER A 12 -6.83 -13.15 7.94
N LEU A 13 -7.80 -13.86 8.55
CA LEU A 13 -7.64 -14.47 9.87
C LEU A 13 -6.56 -15.54 9.86
N ARG A 14 -6.55 -16.39 8.82
CA ARG A 14 -5.50 -17.39 8.61
C ARG A 14 -4.11 -16.76 8.54
N ASN A 15 -3.94 -15.73 7.71
CA ASN A 15 -2.67 -15.03 7.56
C ASN A 15 -2.24 -14.32 8.86
N ARG A 16 -3.18 -13.76 9.63
CA ARG A 16 -2.89 -13.11 10.93
C ARG A 16 -2.42 -14.10 11.99
N LYS A 17 -2.93 -15.33 11.98
CA LYS A 17 -2.47 -16.42 12.84
C LYS A 17 -1.18 -17.09 12.33
N GLY A 18 -0.73 -16.74 11.13
CA GLY A 18 0.48 -17.30 10.52
C GLY A 18 0.28 -18.71 9.95
N PHE A 19 -0.97 -19.16 9.75
CA PHE A 19 -1.24 -20.54 9.32
C PHE A 19 -1.10 -20.72 7.81
N SER A 20 -0.54 -21.85 7.38
CA SER A 20 -0.73 -22.37 6.01
C SER A 20 -2.17 -22.88 5.80
N GLN A 21 -2.56 -23.15 4.55
CA GLN A 21 -3.90 -23.71 4.29
C GLN A 21 -4.01 -25.13 4.86
N GLU A 22 -2.91 -25.88 4.85
CA GLU A 22 -2.76 -27.21 5.43
C GLU A 22 -2.88 -27.17 6.95
N GLU A 23 -2.22 -26.22 7.62
CA GLU A 23 -2.33 -26.04 9.07
C GLU A 23 -3.74 -25.62 9.50
N LEU A 24 -4.40 -24.76 8.72
CA LEU A 24 -5.80 -24.41 8.98
C LEU A 24 -6.72 -25.63 8.78
N SER A 25 -6.44 -26.46 7.78
CA SER A 25 -7.15 -27.71 7.54
C SER A 25 -7.03 -28.64 8.74
N GLU A 26 -5.83 -28.81 9.28
CA GLU A 26 -5.58 -29.63 10.47
C GLU A 26 -6.28 -29.07 11.71
N LYS A 27 -6.10 -27.77 12.00
CA LYS A 27 -6.66 -27.12 13.21
C LYS A 27 -8.18 -27.03 13.21
N SER A 28 -8.78 -26.77 12.05
CA SER A 28 -10.25 -26.77 11.92
C SER A 28 -10.81 -28.19 11.71
N GLY A 29 -9.96 -29.15 11.32
CA GLY A 29 -10.31 -30.49 10.84
C GLY A 29 -11.10 -30.51 9.52
N LEU A 30 -11.28 -29.37 8.84
CA LEU A 30 -11.89 -29.33 7.52
C LEU A 30 -10.87 -29.81 6.49
N SER A 31 -11.32 -30.45 5.41
CA SER A 31 -10.38 -30.87 4.35
C SER A 31 -9.68 -29.67 3.71
N LEU A 32 -8.43 -29.85 3.26
CA LEU A 32 -7.68 -28.82 2.54
C LEU A 32 -8.47 -28.26 1.35
N ARG A 33 -9.15 -29.14 0.61
CA ARG A 33 -10.02 -28.77 -0.51
C ARG A 33 -11.17 -27.87 -0.05
N THR A 34 -11.77 -28.14 1.11
CA THR A 34 -12.82 -27.30 1.68
C THR A 34 -12.28 -25.91 2.03
N ILE A 35 -11.11 -25.82 2.67
CA ILE A 35 -10.44 -24.55 2.99
C ILE A 35 -10.19 -23.74 1.72
N GLN A 36 -9.63 -24.35 0.68
CA GLN A 36 -9.35 -23.68 -0.60
C GLN A 36 -10.62 -23.15 -1.26
N ARG A 37 -11.69 -23.96 -1.33
CA ARG A 37 -12.97 -23.54 -1.90
C ARG A 37 -13.59 -22.38 -1.11
N ILE A 38 -13.47 -22.39 0.21
CA ILE A 38 -13.91 -21.29 1.08
C ILE A 38 -13.10 -20.03 0.80
N GLU A 39 -11.76 -20.09 0.80
CA GLU A 39 -10.90 -18.92 0.56
C GLU A 39 -11.01 -18.35 -0.86
N ASN A 40 -11.40 -19.17 -1.83
CA ASN A 40 -11.70 -18.75 -3.20
C ASN A 40 -13.11 -18.20 -3.37
N GLY A 41 -13.98 -18.31 -2.35
CA GLY A 41 -15.38 -17.89 -2.39
C GLY A 41 -16.28 -18.80 -3.23
N GLU A 42 -15.85 -20.04 -3.47
CA GLU A 42 -16.66 -21.06 -4.15
C GLU A 42 -17.71 -21.68 -3.23
N THR A 43 -17.42 -21.77 -1.92
CA THR A 43 -18.32 -22.33 -0.91
C THR A 43 -18.36 -21.43 0.32
N GLU A 44 -19.56 -21.14 0.82
CA GLU A 44 -19.76 -20.39 2.06
C GLU A 44 -19.80 -21.35 3.26
N PRO A 45 -18.94 -21.19 4.30
CA PRO A 45 -19.01 -22.04 5.49
C PRO A 45 -20.24 -21.70 6.33
N ARG A 46 -20.95 -22.73 6.78
CA ARG A 46 -22.16 -22.61 7.61
C ARG A 46 -22.15 -23.65 8.73
N GLY A 47 -22.96 -23.41 9.76
CA GLY A 47 -23.18 -24.38 10.85
C GLY A 47 -21.87 -24.87 11.49
N ASP A 48 -21.64 -26.18 11.45
CA ASP A 48 -20.46 -26.83 12.00
C ASP A 48 -19.14 -26.32 11.40
N SER A 49 -19.06 -26.17 10.07
CA SER A 49 -17.83 -25.70 9.41
C SER A 49 -17.43 -24.30 9.88
N LEU A 50 -18.42 -23.43 10.11
CA LEU A 50 -18.17 -22.09 10.62
C LEU A 50 -17.69 -22.13 12.09
N LYS A 51 -18.32 -22.95 12.94
CA LYS A 51 -17.90 -23.12 14.34
C LYS A 51 -16.46 -23.62 14.46
N ARG A 52 -16.07 -24.55 13.58
CA ARG A 52 -14.73 -25.14 13.55
C ARG A 52 -13.67 -24.15 13.07
N LEU A 53 -14.00 -23.31 12.08
CA LEU A 53 -13.14 -22.19 11.69
C LEU A 53 -13.00 -21.15 12.81
N ALA A 54 -14.12 -20.80 13.45
CA ALA A 54 -14.14 -19.88 14.60
C ALA A 54 -13.23 -20.39 15.73
N PHE A 55 -13.34 -21.68 16.07
CA PHE A 55 -12.47 -22.33 17.04
C PHE A 55 -10.99 -22.30 16.64
N ALA A 56 -10.66 -22.64 15.39
CA ALA A 56 -9.28 -22.61 14.90
C ALA A 56 -8.67 -21.20 14.92
N PHE A 57 -9.47 -20.16 14.74
CA PHE A 57 -9.04 -18.77 14.78
C PHE A 57 -9.14 -18.12 16.16
N ASP A 58 -9.69 -18.79 17.16
CA ASP A 58 -9.93 -18.24 18.50
C ASP A 58 -10.78 -16.95 18.45
N VAL A 59 -11.88 -17.01 17.68
CA VAL A 59 -12.87 -15.93 17.52
C VAL A 59 -14.28 -16.50 17.61
N SER A 60 -15.30 -15.66 17.78
CA SER A 60 -16.69 -16.13 17.71
C SER A 60 -17.15 -16.33 16.26
N SER A 61 -18.16 -17.19 16.05
CA SER A 61 -18.78 -17.34 14.73
C SER A 61 -19.40 -16.02 14.23
N ASP A 62 -19.92 -15.21 15.15
CA ASP A 62 -20.45 -13.89 14.85
C ASP A 62 -19.35 -12.92 14.39
N GLU A 63 -18.14 -12.98 14.93
CA GLU A 63 -17.03 -12.13 14.47
C GLU A 63 -16.54 -12.49 13.05
N ILE A 64 -16.88 -13.69 12.58
CA ILE A 64 -16.64 -14.13 11.20
C ILE A 64 -17.78 -13.65 10.29
N ILE A 65 -19.04 -13.77 10.73
CA ILE A 65 -20.23 -13.42 9.92
C ILE A 65 -20.49 -11.91 9.89
N ASP A 66 -20.41 -11.25 11.05
CA ASP A 66 -20.69 -9.83 11.25
C ASP A 66 -19.51 -8.94 10.85
N TRP A 67 -18.52 -9.55 10.17
CA TRP A 67 -17.50 -8.83 9.45
C TRP A 67 -18.12 -8.11 8.25
N THR A 68 -18.72 -6.97 8.53
CA THR A 68 -19.19 -6.06 7.50
C THR A 68 -18.00 -5.24 7.03
N VAL A 69 -17.57 -5.47 5.79
CA VAL A 69 -16.63 -4.58 5.13
C VAL A 69 -17.31 -3.22 5.02
N LYS A 70 -16.84 -2.24 5.81
CA LYS A 70 -17.43 -0.91 5.78
C LYS A 70 -16.89 -0.16 4.57
N GLU A 71 -17.78 0.53 3.87
CA GLU A 71 -17.37 1.60 2.97
C GLU A 71 -17.10 2.84 3.81
N ASP A 72 -15.85 3.31 3.78
CA ASP A 72 -15.43 4.49 4.51
C ASP A 72 -14.56 5.36 3.59
N LYS A 73 -15.22 6.21 2.79
CA LYS A 73 -14.53 7.12 1.87
C LYS A 73 -13.60 8.07 2.60
N GLY A 74 -14.03 8.56 3.78
CA GLY A 74 -13.21 9.43 4.62
C GLY A 74 -11.90 8.77 5.00
N PHE A 75 -11.94 7.48 5.37
CA PHE A 75 -10.75 6.71 5.63
C PHE A 75 -9.87 6.52 4.39
N LEU A 76 -10.44 6.19 3.23
CA LEU A 76 -9.67 6.02 1.98
C LEU A 76 -8.98 7.32 1.55
N ILE A 77 -9.67 8.46 1.67
CA ILE A 77 -9.10 9.79 1.41
C ILE A 77 -8.01 10.11 2.43
N SER A 78 -8.23 9.83 3.72
CA SER A 78 -7.22 10.04 4.77
C SER A 78 -5.97 9.19 4.55
N LEU A 79 -6.14 7.93 4.14
CA LEU A 79 -5.04 7.05 3.75
C LEU A 79 -4.25 7.65 2.58
N ASN A 80 -4.91 8.11 1.52
CA ASN A 80 -4.24 8.76 0.38
C ASN A 80 -3.52 10.04 0.78
N LEU A 81 -4.17 10.93 1.54
CA LEU A 81 -3.60 12.19 2.01
C LEU A 81 -2.46 11.99 2.99
N SER A 82 -2.43 10.88 3.74
CA SER A 82 -1.33 10.59 4.66
C SER A 82 0.04 10.47 3.97
N ALA A 83 0.06 10.22 2.66
CA ALA A 83 1.28 10.24 1.88
C ALA A 83 1.93 11.63 1.81
N LEU A 84 1.17 12.73 2.00
CA LEU A 84 1.70 14.11 2.06
C LEU A 84 2.71 14.33 3.18
N SER A 85 2.83 13.39 4.13
CA SER A 85 3.94 13.37 5.09
C SER A 85 5.33 13.34 4.43
N PHE A 86 5.42 13.00 3.13
CA PHE A 86 6.65 13.14 2.33
C PHE A 86 7.23 14.57 2.34
N ILE A 87 6.37 15.59 2.54
CA ILE A 87 6.77 17.00 2.60
C ILE A 87 7.69 17.25 3.80
N ILE A 88 7.40 16.60 4.93
CA ILE A 88 8.25 16.66 6.12
C ILE A 88 9.52 15.85 5.86
N PHE A 89 9.37 14.62 5.36
CA PHE A 89 10.49 13.76 5.03
C PHE A 89 10.08 12.67 4.02
N PRO A 90 10.83 12.42 2.92
CA PRO A 90 10.41 11.53 1.84
C PRO A 90 9.94 10.14 2.30
N ILE A 91 10.64 9.53 3.25
CA ILE A 91 10.33 8.18 3.75
C ILE A 91 8.99 8.13 4.48
N LEU A 92 8.57 9.23 5.13
CA LEU A 92 7.29 9.27 5.84
C LEU A 92 6.10 9.10 4.89
N GLY A 93 6.24 9.55 3.64
CA GLY A 93 5.25 9.32 2.58
C GLY A 93 4.96 7.85 2.30
N ILE A 94 5.81 6.92 2.75
CA ILE A 94 5.59 5.47 2.72
C ILE A 94 5.15 4.96 4.09
N LEU A 95 5.85 5.34 5.16
CA LEU A 95 5.63 4.81 6.50
C LEU A 95 4.25 5.16 7.06
N VAL A 96 3.78 6.39 6.88
CA VAL A 96 2.49 6.82 7.43
C VAL A 96 1.31 6.11 6.73
N PRO A 97 1.21 6.08 5.38
CA PRO A 97 0.17 5.28 4.73
C PRO A 97 0.26 3.78 5.04
N LEU A 98 1.47 3.24 5.18
CA LEU A 98 1.67 1.83 5.51
C LEU A 98 1.09 1.47 6.89
N THR A 99 1.37 2.29 7.90
CA THR A 99 0.85 2.08 9.26
C THR A 99 -0.68 2.21 9.30
N ILE A 100 -1.24 3.22 8.63
CA ILE A 100 -2.71 3.39 8.50
C ILE A 100 -3.34 2.20 7.78
N TRP A 101 -2.74 1.74 6.68
CA TRP A 101 -3.23 0.59 5.94
C TRP A 101 -3.26 -0.66 6.80
N ILE A 102 -2.16 -1.03 7.46
CA ILE A 102 -2.07 -2.25 8.28
C ILE A 102 -3.13 -2.27 9.39
N SER A 103 -3.45 -1.12 9.98
CA SER A 103 -4.47 -0.99 11.04
C SER A 103 -5.89 -1.39 10.60
N LYS A 104 -6.28 -1.09 9.36
CA LYS A 104 -7.64 -1.33 8.84
C LYS A 104 -7.73 -2.10 7.52
N LYS A 105 -6.65 -2.76 7.07
CA LYS A 105 -6.57 -3.46 5.78
C LYS A 105 -7.65 -4.52 5.54
N ASP A 106 -8.16 -5.10 6.63
CA ASP A 106 -9.20 -6.14 6.62
C ASP A 106 -10.50 -5.60 7.22
N LYS A 107 -10.79 -4.29 7.14
CA LYS A 107 -12.04 -3.72 7.68
C LYS A 107 -12.76 -2.80 6.70
N ILE A 108 -12.03 -2.23 5.74
CA ILE A 108 -12.55 -1.21 4.82
C ILE A 108 -12.54 -1.73 3.38
N ARG A 109 -13.62 -1.48 2.64
CA ARG A 109 -13.73 -1.91 1.23
C ARG A 109 -12.69 -1.19 0.37
N ASN A 110 -12.10 -1.88 -0.59
CA ASN A 110 -11.12 -1.35 -1.55
C ASN A 110 -9.81 -0.79 -0.95
N VAL A 111 -9.64 -0.82 0.37
CA VAL A 111 -8.44 -0.28 1.04
C VAL A 111 -7.16 -0.93 0.53
N ASN A 112 -7.18 -2.25 0.31
CA ASN A 112 -6.00 -2.99 -0.15
C ASN A 112 -5.58 -2.55 -1.55
N GLU A 113 -6.52 -2.30 -2.46
CA GLU A 113 -6.20 -1.90 -3.82
C GLU A 113 -5.59 -0.50 -3.84
N ILE A 114 -6.21 0.44 -3.14
CA ILE A 114 -5.75 1.84 -3.04
C ILE A 114 -4.41 1.91 -2.31
N ALA A 115 -4.27 1.25 -1.16
CA ALA A 115 -3.04 1.26 -0.37
C ALA A 115 -1.86 0.68 -1.16
N LYS A 116 -2.03 -0.48 -1.81
CA LYS A 116 -0.96 -1.12 -2.59
C LYS A 116 -0.52 -0.22 -3.75
N ASP A 117 -1.48 0.39 -4.45
CA ASP A 117 -1.18 1.29 -5.56
C ASP A 117 -0.45 2.57 -5.10
N LEU A 118 -0.91 3.19 -4.01
CA LEU A 118 -0.26 4.35 -3.38
C LEU A 118 1.15 4.03 -2.92
N LEU A 119 1.34 2.93 -2.18
CA LEU A 119 2.64 2.53 -1.64
C LEU A 119 3.63 2.19 -2.76
N ASN A 120 3.20 1.46 -3.79
CA ASN A 120 4.03 1.19 -4.96
C ASN A 120 4.47 2.47 -5.67
N PHE A 121 3.57 3.46 -5.79
CA PHE A 121 3.91 4.79 -6.29
C PHE A 121 4.94 5.49 -5.40
N GLN A 122 4.72 5.57 -4.09
CA GLN A 122 5.65 6.25 -3.17
C GLN A 122 7.03 5.58 -3.12
N ILE A 123 7.11 4.24 -3.17
CA ILE A 123 8.38 3.50 -3.27
C ILE A 123 9.08 3.79 -4.62
N THR A 124 8.33 3.83 -5.72
CA THR A 124 8.91 4.18 -7.02
C THR A 124 9.40 5.63 -7.02
N TRP A 125 8.62 6.53 -6.41
CA TRP A 125 8.91 7.95 -6.37
C TRP A 125 10.14 8.25 -5.53
N ILE A 126 10.30 7.60 -4.37
CA ILE A 126 11.47 7.79 -3.53
C ILE A 126 12.74 7.30 -4.25
N MET A 127 12.67 6.19 -5.00
CA MET A 127 13.80 5.73 -5.83
C MET A 127 14.17 6.76 -6.90
N LEU A 128 13.17 7.30 -7.61
CA LEU A 128 13.41 8.35 -8.61
C LEU A 128 14.02 9.60 -7.99
N LEU A 129 13.60 9.97 -6.78
CA LEU A 129 14.14 11.11 -6.05
C LEU A 129 15.61 10.89 -5.70
N PHE A 130 15.98 9.69 -5.24
CA PHE A 130 17.38 9.34 -5.00
C PHE A 130 18.22 9.41 -6.29
N VAL A 131 17.72 8.89 -7.40
CA VAL A 131 18.41 9.00 -8.70
C VAL A 131 18.57 10.47 -9.11
N GLY A 132 17.51 11.27 -8.97
CA GLY A 132 17.52 12.70 -9.27
C GLY A 132 18.47 13.51 -8.38
N TYR A 133 18.77 13.03 -7.17
CA TYR A 133 19.74 13.64 -6.26
C TYR A 133 21.18 13.20 -6.54
N ILE A 134 21.41 11.90 -6.77
CA ILE A 134 22.75 11.34 -6.95
C ILE A 134 23.33 11.69 -8.32
N SER A 135 22.52 11.74 -9.38
CA SER A 135 22.99 12.04 -10.74
C SER A 135 23.69 13.40 -10.86
N PRO A 136 23.11 14.53 -10.38
CA PRO A 136 23.80 15.82 -10.38
C PRO A 136 25.10 15.82 -9.57
N ILE A 137 25.16 15.09 -8.45
CA ILE A 137 26.37 15.00 -7.62
C ILE A 137 27.49 14.28 -8.38
N ILE A 138 27.19 13.15 -9.02
CA ILE A 138 28.17 12.43 -9.85
C ILE A 138 28.63 13.29 -11.02
N PHE A 139 27.70 13.97 -11.69
CA PHE A 139 28.01 14.86 -12.80
C PHE A 139 28.91 16.01 -12.37
N PHE A 140 28.64 16.62 -11.21
CA PHE A 140 29.48 17.67 -10.64
C PHE A 140 30.89 17.16 -10.32
N ALA A 141 31.02 15.99 -9.70
CA ALA A 141 32.31 15.38 -9.42
C ALA A 141 33.12 15.08 -10.70
N TYR A 142 32.45 14.62 -11.77
CA TYR A 142 33.08 14.40 -13.07
C TYR A 142 33.55 15.70 -13.73
N GLN A 143 32.72 16.74 -13.69
CA GLN A 143 33.07 18.08 -14.17
C GLN A 143 34.32 18.60 -13.46
N MET A 144 34.34 18.55 -12.12
CA MET A 144 35.49 18.97 -11.31
C MET A 144 36.78 18.25 -11.69
N LYS A 145 36.72 16.93 -11.92
CA LYS A 145 37.87 16.14 -12.35
C LYS A 145 38.39 16.57 -13.73
N THR A 146 37.49 16.91 -14.65
CA THR A 146 37.83 17.21 -16.04
C THR A 146 38.34 18.63 -16.22
N THR A 147 37.72 19.63 -15.59
CA THR A 147 38.10 21.04 -15.74
C THR A 147 39.18 21.47 -14.76
N GLY A 148 39.35 20.78 -13.62
CA GLY A 148 40.31 21.15 -12.57
C GLY A 148 40.00 22.47 -11.86
N ASN A 149 38.87 23.12 -12.20
CA ASN A 149 38.47 24.42 -11.69
C ASN A 149 37.12 24.30 -10.97
N ILE A 150 37.04 24.95 -9.81
CA ILE A 150 35.83 25.09 -9.02
C ILE A 150 35.57 26.58 -8.85
N ASP A 151 34.73 27.14 -9.73
CA ASP A 151 34.23 28.50 -9.54
C ASP A 151 32.83 28.49 -8.90
N ALA A 152 32.46 29.64 -8.34
CA ALA A 152 31.16 29.81 -7.68
C ALA A 152 29.97 29.70 -8.65
N GLY A 153 30.17 29.96 -9.94
CA GLY A 153 29.14 29.84 -10.98
C GLY A 153 28.74 28.39 -11.20
N ILE A 154 29.72 27.49 -11.30
CA ILE A 154 29.47 26.05 -11.45
C ILE A 154 28.73 25.53 -10.21
N ILE A 155 29.21 25.84 -9.00
CA ILE A 155 28.55 25.38 -7.76
C ILE A 155 27.10 25.87 -7.69
N SER A 156 26.87 27.17 -7.91
CA SER A 156 25.54 27.74 -7.81
C SER A 156 24.57 27.14 -8.85
N SER A 157 25.03 26.92 -10.08
CA SER A 157 24.23 26.28 -11.13
C SER A 157 23.78 24.86 -10.75
N GLN A 158 24.66 24.08 -10.10
CA GLN A 158 24.33 22.73 -9.64
C GLN A 158 23.34 22.74 -8.48
N ILE A 159 23.51 23.65 -7.51
CA ILE A 159 22.56 23.81 -6.40
C ILE A 159 21.17 24.19 -6.95
N ILE A 160 21.10 25.14 -7.88
CA ILE A 160 19.83 25.54 -8.51
C ILE A 160 19.20 24.35 -9.24
N MET A 161 19.98 23.57 -10.00
CA MET A 161 19.48 22.38 -10.69
C MET A 161 18.87 21.37 -9.70
N ILE A 162 19.56 21.07 -8.59
CA ILE A 162 19.06 20.18 -7.54
C ILE A 162 17.74 20.73 -6.96
N LEU A 163 17.71 22.01 -6.59
CA LEU A 163 16.50 22.62 -6.02
C LEU A 163 15.32 22.57 -6.99
N VAL A 164 15.54 22.84 -8.28
CA VAL A 164 14.50 22.76 -9.31
C VAL A 164 13.99 21.34 -9.49
N VAL A 165 14.88 20.35 -9.57
CA VAL A 165 14.48 18.93 -9.67
C VAL A 165 13.64 18.53 -8.46
N PHE A 166 14.06 18.89 -7.25
CA PHE A 166 13.29 18.60 -6.03
C PHE A 166 11.92 19.29 -6.04
N ALA A 167 11.87 20.58 -6.39
CA ALA A 167 10.62 21.34 -6.44
C ALA A 167 9.62 20.71 -7.43
N VAL A 168 10.08 20.39 -8.65
CA VAL A 168 9.25 19.74 -9.67
C VAL A 168 8.76 18.37 -9.19
N MET A 169 9.64 17.57 -8.59
CA MET A 169 9.27 16.24 -8.11
C MET A 169 8.28 16.27 -6.94
N TYR A 170 8.46 17.20 -5.99
CA TYR A 170 7.55 17.36 -4.86
C TYR A 170 6.19 17.87 -5.33
N LEU A 171 6.18 18.84 -6.25
CA LEU A 171 4.96 19.35 -6.86
C LEU A 171 4.20 18.26 -7.60
N TYR A 172 4.89 17.43 -8.39
CA TYR A 172 4.27 16.31 -9.08
C TYR A 172 3.61 15.32 -8.11
N ASN A 173 4.32 14.92 -7.05
CA ASN A 173 3.77 13.99 -6.04
C ASN A 173 2.54 14.59 -5.34
N LEU A 174 2.62 15.86 -4.94
CA LEU A 174 1.50 16.62 -4.37
C LEU A 174 0.28 16.59 -5.30
N VAL A 175 0.47 16.92 -6.58
CA VAL A 175 -0.60 16.93 -7.59
C VAL A 175 -1.22 15.55 -7.76
N ILE A 176 -0.42 14.49 -7.86
CA ILE A 176 -0.91 13.12 -7.98
C ILE A 176 -1.73 12.71 -6.75
N ILE A 177 -1.30 13.06 -5.54
CA ILE A 177 -2.05 12.77 -4.32
C ILE A 177 -3.38 13.53 -4.31
N ILE A 178 -3.38 14.82 -4.63
CA ILE A 178 -4.61 15.64 -4.66
C ILE A 178 -5.60 15.11 -5.71
N ILE A 179 -5.14 14.82 -6.93
CA ILE A 179 -5.97 14.25 -7.99
C ILE A 179 -6.58 12.92 -7.52
N ASN A 180 -5.81 12.05 -6.88
CA ASN A 180 -6.32 10.78 -6.39
C ASN A 180 -7.30 10.93 -5.22
N SER A 181 -7.15 11.94 -4.35
CA SER A 181 -8.16 12.28 -3.35
C SER A 181 -9.50 12.63 -4.00
N VAL A 182 -9.49 13.46 -5.05
CA VAL A 182 -10.70 13.82 -5.81
C VAL A 182 -11.28 12.61 -6.53
N ARG A 183 -10.45 11.72 -7.08
CA ARG A 183 -10.91 10.48 -7.73
C ARG A 183 -11.59 9.54 -6.74
N ILE A 184 -11.00 9.33 -5.56
CA ILE A 184 -11.57 8.50 -4.49
C ILE A 184 -12.93 9.06 -4.04
N ASN A 185 -13.03 10.38 -3.85
CA ASN A 185 -14.28 11.02 -3.45
C ASN A 185 -15.41 10.79 -4.48
N ASN A 186 -15.06 10.77 -5.76
CA ASN A 186 -15.97 10.56 -6.89
C ASN A 186 -16.12 9.09 -7.30
N ASP A 187 -15.74 8.13 -6.46
CA ASP A 187 -15.80 6.67 -6.73
C ASP A 187 -15.07 6.22 -8.00
N LYS A 188 -14.09 7.01 -8.46
CA LYS A 188 -13.25 6.66 -9.61
C LYS A 188 -12.05 5.86 -9.15
N ASN A 189 -11.62 4.91 -9.98
CA ASN A 189 -10.38 4.17 -9.77
C ASN A 189 -9.20 5.13 -9.61
N VAL A 190 -8.29 4.83 -8.67
CA VAL A 190 -7.05 5.58 -8.50
C VAL A 190 -6.14 5.43 -9.72
N GLY A 191 -5.39 6.49 -10.02
CA GLY A 191 -4.40 6.54 -11.09
C GLY A 191 -3.10 7.10 -10.55
N TYR A 192 -2.23 6.22 -10.07
CA TYR A 192 -0.86 6.59 -9.70
C TYR A 192 0.11 6.18 -10.80
N PHE A 193 0.96 7.13 -11.20
CA PHE A 193 2.04 6.95 -12.16
C PHE A 193 3.20 7.88 -11.79
N PRO A 194 4.47 7.46 -11.94
CA PRO A 194 4.93 6.10 -12.25
C PRO A 194 4.82 5.16 -11.02
N LYS A 195 4.48 3.88 -11.23
CA LYS A 195 4.49 2.87 -10.17
C LYS A 195 5.06 1.53 -10.63
N ILE A 196 6.10 1.07 -9.95
CA ILE A 196 6.65 -0.28 -10.03
C ILE A 196 5.95 -1.13 -8.96
N ARG A 197 5.58 -2.37 -9.30
CA ARG A 197 4.77 -3.24 -8.42
C ARG A 197 5.65 -4.04 -7.46
N PHE A 198 5.99 -3.45 -6.31
CA PHE A 198 6.68 -4.12 -5.21
C PHE A 198 5.71 -4.93 -4.34
N ILE A 199 4.59 -4.31 -3.94
CA ILE A 199 3.53 -4.99 -3.19
C ILE A 199 2.53 -5.58 -4.17
N ARG A 200 2.49 -6.92 -4.24
CA ARG A 200 1.67 -7.69 -5.19
C ARG A 200 0.20 -7.78 -4.77
N LYS A 201 -0.69 -7.97 -5.75
CA LYS A 201 -2.14 -8.16 -5.54
C LYS A 201 -2.42 -9.42 -4.73
#